data_AF-A0A968RQ29-F1
#
_entry.id   AF-A0A968RQ29-F1
#
_cell.length_a   1.000
_cell.length_b   1.000
_cell.length_c   1.000
_cell.angle_alpha   90.00
_cell.angle_beta   90.00
_cell.angle_gamma   90.00
#
_symmetry.space_group_name_H-M   'P 1'
#
loop_
_entity.id
_entity.type
_entity.pdbx_description
1 polymer ?
#
loop_
_entity_poly.entity_id
_entity_poly.type
_entity_poly.pdbx_seq_one_letter_code
_entity_poly.pdbx_strand_id
1 'polypeptide(L)'
;MTNFYQITLTTFSLLGLLFWNVETFAQRTVNMEDDNGKTISSCNATFYDSGGPNGRYENQENYRITFCPDNANNAGKTVRLTFNVLALGLSDRLTFL
;
A
#
# COMPACT_ATOMS: atom_id res chain seq x y z
N MET A 1 25.39 45.56 -2.13
CA MET A 1 24.11 44.86 -2.40
C MET A 1 24.27 43.35 -2.63
N THR A 2 25.47 42.77 -2.45
CA THR A 2 25.75 41.33 -2.66
C THR A 2 25.64 40.48 -1.38
N ASN A 3 25.74 41.08 -0.19
CA ASN A 3 25.73 40.35 1.09
C ASN A 3 24.33 39.92 1.58
N PHE A 4 23.26 40.66 1.25
CA PHE A 4 21.90 40.29 1.68
C PHE A 4 21.36 39.08 0.91
N TYR A 5 21.64 38.98 -0.41
CA TYR A 5 21.23 37.83 -1.22
C TYR A 5 21.95 36.53 -0.85
N GLN A 6 23.22 36.58 -0.43
CA GLN A 6 23.93 35.38 0.03
C GLN A 6 23.43 34.87 1.39
N ILE A 7 22.98 35.76 2.29
CA ILE A 7 22.42 35.37 3.59
C ILE A 7 21.01 34.78 3.43
N THR A 8 20.21 35.28 2.48
CA THR A 8 18.88 34.71 2.19
C THR A 8 18.95 33.38 1.40
N LEU A 9 19.95 33.18 0.51
CA LEU A 9 20.18 31.90 -0.16
C LEU A 9 20.72 30.80 0.79
N THR A 10 21.60 31.15 1.73
CA THR A 10 22.20 30.18 2.67
C THR A 10 21.24 29.76 3.79
N THR A 11 20.28 30.60 4.16
CA THR A 11 19.24 30.25 5.15
C THR A 11 18.14 29.36 4.57
N PHE A 12 17.83 29.47 3.27
CA PHE A 12 16.88 28.58 2.57
C PHE A 12 17.45 27.16 2.36
N SER A 13 18.75 27.04 2.07
CA SER A 13 19.42 25.74 1.92
C SER A 13 19.59 24.99 3.25
N LEU A 14 19.78 25.70 4.36
CA LEU A 14 19.84 25.09 5.70
C LEU A 14 18.48 24.55 6.18
N LEU A 15 17.38 25.23 5.80
CA LEU A 15 16.02 24.78 6.12
C LEU A 15 15.63 23.55 5.29
N GLY A 16 16.04 23.47 4.02
CA GLY A 16 15.83 22.31 3.15
C GLY A 16 16.56 21.03 3.60
N LEU A 17 17.71 21.17 4.28
CA LEU A 17 18.47 20.06 4.86
C LEU A 17 17.79 19.41 6.08
N LEU A 18 16.89 20.14 6.76
CA LEU A 18 16.13 19.63 7.92
C LEU A 18 14.90 18.79 7.53
N PHE A 19 14.51 18.79 6.26
CA PHE A 19 13.37 18.01 5.74
C PHE A 19 13.76 16.76 4.95
N TRP A 20 15.06 16.45 4.83
CA TRP A 20 15.54 15.42 3.91
C TRP A 20 15.44 13.96 4.42
N ASN A 21 14.94 13.73 5.64
CA ASN A 21 14.99 12.38 6.25
C ASN A 21 13.67 11.94 6.89
N VAL A 22 12.52 12.42 6.42
CA VAL A 22 11.23 11.82 6.82
C VAL A 22 10.95 10.62 5.92
N GLU A 23 11.52 9.48 6.26
CA GLU A 23 11.13 8.18 5.69
C GLU A 23 9.76 7.82 6.29
N THR A 24 8.67 8.18 5.62
CA THR A 24 7.34 7.72 6.02
C THR A 24 7.17 6.26 5.61
N PHE A 25 7.17 5.35 6.58
CA PHE A 25 6.74 3.98 6.32
C PHE A 25 5.21 3.95 6.19
N ALA A 26 4.70 4.09 4.98
CA ALA A 26 3.31 3.80 4.69
C ALA A 26 3.15 2.28 4.47
N GLN A 27 2.13 1.69 5.07
CA GLN A 27 1.73 0.31 4.76
C GLN A 27 1.29 0.22 3.30
N ARG A 28 1.67 -0.85 2.59
CA ARG A 28 1.23 -1.06 1.20
C ARG A 28 -0.29 -1.18 1.16
N THR A 29 -0.94 -0.40 0.30
CA THR A 29 -2.34 -0.59 -0.05
C THR A 29 -2.43 -1.43 -1.32
N VAL A 30 -3.36 -2.39 -1.33
CA VAL A 30 -3.64 -3.30 -2.45
C VAL A 30 -5.12 -3.19 -2.78
N ASN A 31 -5.46 -3.02 -4.06
CA ASN A 31 -6.85 -2.99 -4.52
C ASN A 31 -7.07 -4.17 -5.49
N MET A 32 -8.16 -4.92 -5.32
CA MET A 32 -8.42 -6.12 -6.14
C MET A 32 -8.53 -5.85 -7.64
N GLU A 33 -9.02 -4.68 -8.06
CA GLU A 33 -9.10 -4.29 -9.46
C GLU A 33 -7.72 -3.89 -9.99
N ASP A 34 -7.06 -2.94 -9.33
CA ASP A 34 -5.76 -2.39 -9.78
C ASP A 34 -4.63 -3.43 -9.75
N ASP A 35 -4.70 -4.38 -8.81
CA ASP A 35 -3.69 -5.42 -8.60
C ASP A 35 -4.13 -6.80 -9.08
N ASN A 36 -5.18 -6.88 -9.90
CA ASN A 36 -5.64 -8.14 -10.45
C ASN A 36 -4.53 -8.90 -11.18
N GLY A 37 -4.37 -10.17 -10.83
CA GLY A 37 -3.37 -11.09 -11.38
C GLY A 37 -1.96 -10.91 -10.81
N LYS A 38 -1.71 -9.94 -9.92
CA LYS A 38 -0.37 -9.68 -9.39
C LYS A 38 -0.01 -10.58 -8.21
N THR A 39 1.29 -10.75 -8.03
CA THR A 39 1.89 -11.32 -6.81
C THR A 39 2.44 -10.19 -5.94
N ILE A 40 1.99 -10.14 -4.70
CA ILE A 40 2.33 -9.11 -3.72
C ILE A 40 3.22 -9.74 -2.65
N SER A 41 4.50 -9.35 -2.63
CA SER A 41 5.44 -9.71 -1.55
C SER A 41 5.60 -8.54 -0.60
N SER A 42 5.10 -8.68 0.63
CA SER A 42 5.17 -7.61 1.65
C SER A 42 5.03 -8.17 3.06
N CYS A 43 5.71 -7.56 4.05
CA CYS A 43 5.53 -7.87 5.47
C CYS A 43 4.17 -7.41 6.01
N ASN A 44 3.60 -6.34 5.45
CA ASN A 44 2.31 -5.80 5.84
C ASN A 44 1.61 -5.12 4.65
N ALA A 45 0.33 -5.45 4.46
CA ALA A 45 -0.48 -4.79 3.46
C ALA A 45 -1.92 -4.65 3.95
N THR A 46 -2.56 -3.55 3.57
CA THR A 46 -4.02 -3.43 3.66
C THR A 46 -4.55 -3.70 2.27
N PHE A 47 -5.52 -4.61 2.16
CA PHE A 47 -6.16 -4.91 0.89
C PHE A 47 -7.64 -4.54 0.95
N TYR A 48 -8.15 -4.08 -0.19
CA TYR A 48 -9.56 -3.75 -0.40
C TYR A 48 -10.05 -4.46 -1.66
N ASP A 49 -11.37 -4.59 -1.78
CA ASP A 49 -12.00 -4.87 -3.06
C ASP A 49 -11.85 -3.68 -4.03
N SER A 50 -12.43 -3.77 -5.22
CA SER A 50 -12.35 -2.73 -6.26
C SER A 50 -12.88 -1.38 -5.78
N GLY A 51 -13.89 -1.37 -4.90
CA GLY A 51 -14.48 -0.16 -4.32
C GLY A 51 -13.57 0.58 -3.32
N GLY A 52 -12.45 -0.03 -2.92
CA GLY A 52 -11.51 0.58 -2.00
C GLY A 52 -12.05 0.67 -0.55
N PRO A 53 -11.48 1.55 0.31
CA PRO A 53 -11.80 1.56 1.74
C PRO A 53 -13.23 1.96 2.08
N ASN A 54 -13.88 2.74 1.21
CA ASN A 54 -15.18 3.36 1.49
C ASN A 54 -16.25 3.04 0.43
N GLY A 55 -15.87 2.36 -0.65
CA GLY A 55 -16.77 2.01 -1.74
C GLY A 55 -17.30 0.58 -1.62
N ARG A 56 -18.13 0.21 -2.59
CA ARG A 56 -18.55 -1.17 -2.81
C ARG A 56 -17.86 -1.68 -4.05
N TYR A 57 -17.59 -2.98 -4.11
CA TYR A 57 -17.24 -3.63 -5.36
C TYR A 57 -18.42 -3.61 -6.34
N GLU A 58 -18.10 -3.65 -7.64
CA GLU A 58 -19.07 -3.61 -8.73
C GLU A 58 -19.57 -5.02 -9.09
N ASN A 59 -20.63 -5.07 -9.90
CA ASN A 59 -21.17 -6.34 -10.37
C ASN A 59 -20.23 -7.02 -11.39
N GLN A 60 -20.25 -8.35 -11.41
CA GLN A 60 -19.57 -9.19 -12.42
C GLN A 60 -18.02 -9.09 -12.40
N GLU A 61 -17.45 -8.85 -11.23
CA GLU A 61 -16.00 -8.84 -11.04
C GLU A 61 -15.44 -10.25 -10.81
N ASN A 62 -14.25 -10.51 -11.34
CA ASN A 62 -13.51 -11.75 -11.10
C ASN A 62 -12.02 -11.45 -11.02
N TYR A 63 -11.56 -11.16 -9.81
CA TYR A 63 -10.19 -10.76 -9.53
C TYR A 63 -9.46 -11.78 -8.68
N ARG A 64 -8.14 -11.87 -8.87
CA ARG A 64 -7.27 -12.74 -8.10
C ARG A 64 -5.97 -12.04 -7.76
N ILE A 65 -5.57 -12.11 -6.49
CA ILE A 65 -4.27 -11.63 -6.02
C ILE A 65 -3.56 -12.77 -5.31
N THR A 66 -2.24 -12.87 -5.50
CA THR A 66 -1.40 -13.83 -4.77
C THR A 66 -0.56 -13.09 -3.75
N PHE A 67 -0.65 -13.46 -2.48
CA PHE A 67 0.19 -12.89 -1.42
C PHE A 67 1.34 -13.82 -1.07
N CYS A 68 2.55 -13.27 -1.00
CA CYS A 68 3.75 -13.97 -0.56
C CYS A 68 4.35 -13.25 0.65
N PRO A 69 4.95 -13.98 1.61
CA PRO A 69 5.72 -13.34 2.67
C PRO A 69 6.91 -12.56 2.08
N ASP A 70 7.34 -11.54 2.79
CA ASP A 70 8.47 -10.68 2.43
C ASP A 70 9.79 -11.37 2.81
N ASN A 71 10.66 -11.54 1.79
CA ASN A 71 12.04 -12.08 1.77
C ASN A 71 12.27 -13.45 1.12
N ALA A 72 13.46 -13.65 0.58
CA ALA A 72 13.85 -14.91 -0.07
C ALA A 72 13.99 -16.10 0.91
N ASN A 73 14.08 -15.84 2.22
CA ASN A 73 14.25 -16.85 3.27
C ASN A 73 12.93 -17.27 3.94
N ASN A 74 11.86 -17.37 3.14
CA ASN A 74 10.46 -17.57 3.57
C ASN A 74 10.11 -18.98 4.08
N ALA A 75 11.09 -19.86 4.32
CA ALA A 75 10.81 -21.21 4.79
C ALA A 75 10.05 -21.15 6.13
N GLY A 76 8.81 -21.66 6.15
CA GLY A 76 7.95 -21.70 7.34
C GLY A 76 7.22 -20.41 7.68
N LYS A 77 7.25 -19.37 6.82
CA LYS A 77 6.43 -18.16 7.02
C LYS A 77 5.04 -18.33 6.40
N THR A 78 4.02 -17.85 7.09
CA THR A 78 2.61 -17.93 6.66
C THR A 78 2.05 -16.54 6.40
N VAL A 79 1.14 -16.42 5.44
CA VAL A 79 0.30 -15.24 5.29
C VAL A 79 -0.84 -15.31 6.29
N ARG A 80 -1.06 -14.23 7.04
CA ARG A 80 -2.22 -14.07 7.92
C ARG A 80 -3.11 -12.98 7.35
N LEU A 81 -4.37 -13.33 7.11
CA LEU A 81 -5.40 -12.39 6.66
C LEU A 81 -6.35 -12.11 7.82
N THR A 82 -6.63 -10.82 8.05
CA THR A 82 -7.64 -10.37 9.00
C THR A 82 -8.61 -9.46 8.26
N PHE A 83 -9.90 -9.79 8.32
CA PHE A 83 -10.95 -8.96 7.74
C PHE A 83 -11.48 -8.01 8.81
N ASN A 84 -11.26 -6.72 8.61
CA ASN A 84 -11.94 -5.69 9.41
C ASN A 84 -13.41 -5.56 8.99
N VAL A 85 -13.66 -5.75 7.69
CA VAL A 85 -14.99 -5.83 7.10
C VAL A 85 -14.97 -6.97 6.09
N LEU A 86 -16.01 -7.81 6.11
CA LEU A 86 -16.29 -8.80 5.08
C LEU A 86 -17.79 -8.75 4.79
N ALA A 87 -18.14 -8.19 3.64
CA ALA A 87 -19.51 -8.10 3.17
C ALA A 87 -19.55 -8.62 1.74
N LEU A 88 -20.26 -9.74 1.54
CA LEU A 88 -20.47 -10.34 0.22
C LEU A 88 -21.97 -10.34 -0.10
N GLY A 89 -22.28 -10.09 -1.36
CA GLY A 89 -23.61 -10.14 -1.93
C GLY A 89 -24.08 -11.59 -2.05
N LEU A 90 -25.39 -11.74 -2.28
CA LEU A 90 -25.96 -13.05 -2.51
C LEU A 90 -25.34 -13.67 -3.77
N SER A 91 -24.86 -14.91 -3.64
CA SER A 91 -24.18 -15.68 -4.70
C SER A 91 -22.75 -15.27 -5.01
N ASP A 92 -22.19 -14.27 -4.34
CA ASP A 92 -20.77 -13.91 -4.47
C ASP A 92 -19.88 -14.88 -3.68
N ARG A 93 -18.61 -14.99 -4.08
CA ARG A 93 -17.65 -15.90 -3.44
C ARG A 93 -16.26 -15.30 -3.34
N LEU A 94 -15.75 -15.23 -2.11
CA LEU A 94 -14.32 -15.06 -1.82
C LEU A 94 -13.69 -16.44 -1.59
N THR A 95 -12.61 -16.76 -2.31
CA THR A 95 -11.94 -18.07 -2.24
C THR A 95 -10.45 -17.90 -1.91
N PHE A 96 -9.93 -18.77 -1.03
CA PHE A 96 -8.49 -18.90 -0.76
C PHE A 96 -7.99 -20.23 -1.34
N LEU A 97 -6.85 -20.18 -2.01
CA LEU A 97 -6.20 -21.33 -2.68
C LEU A 97 -4.86 -21.64 -2.03
#